data_AF-A0A7C8MBB3-F1
#
_entry.id   AF-A0A7C8MBB3-F1
#
_cell.length_a   1.000
_cell.length_b   1.000
_cell.length_c   1.000
_cell.angle_alpha   90.00
_cell.angle_beta   90.00
_cell.angle_gamma   90.00
#
_symmetry.space_group_name_H-M   'P 1'
#
loop_
_entity.id
_entity.type
_entity.pdbx_description
1 polymer ?
#
loop_
_entity_poly.entity_id
_entity_poly.type
_entity_poly.pdbx_seq_one_letter_code
_entity_poly.pdbx_strand_id
1 'polypeptide(L)'
;MFYGAWSLIVLNGVYYTIGTALVIWACNPREKIWNPFIPGGRCLDSTAVFRTAASFNIFSDVSILILPSLSIWQLHVPFKKKVEIFLLLALGLL
;
A
#
# COMPACT_ATOMS: atom_id res chain seq x y z
N MET A 1 8.48 2.21 -18.05
CA MET A 1 8.28 3.17 -16.94
C MET A 1 6.84 3.65 -16.84
N PHE A 2 6.28 4.32 -17.86
CA PHE A 2 4.90 4.84 -17.80
C PHE A 2 3.87 3.76 -17.45
N TYR A 3 3.82 2.65 -18.20
CA TYR A 3 2.86 1.57 -17.91
C TYR A 3 3.03 0.96 -16.51
N GLY A 4 4.26 0.84 -16.03
CA GLY A 4 4.56 0.35 -14.67
C GLY A 4 4.02 1.30 -13.60
N ALA A 5 4.31 2.60 -13.71
CA ALA A 5 3.82 3.61 -12.78
C ALA A 5 2.28 3.69 -12.79
N TRP A 6 1.66 3.70 -13.98
CA TRP A 6 0.20 3.66 -14.12
C TRP A 6 -0.39 2.40 -13.47
N SER A 7 0.25 1.24 -13.65
CA SER A 7 -0.21 -0.01 -13.04
C SER A 7 -0.18 0.05 -11.51
N LEU A 8 0.88 0.61 -10.90
CA LEU A 8 0.98 0.78 -9.45
C LEU A 8 -0.06 1.78 -8.91
N ILE A 9 -0.32 2.87 -9.62
CA ILE A 9 -1.33 3.88 -9.23
C ILE A 9 -2.72 3.23 -9.23
N VAL A 10 -3.08 2.53 -10.31
CA VAL A 10 -4.38 1.86 -10.40
C VAL A 10 -4.51 0.78 -9.33
N LEU A 11 -3.47 -0.03 -9.13
CA LEU A 11 -3.47 -1.09 -8.12
C LEU A 11 -3.67 -0.53 -6.71
N ASN A 12 -2.92 0.51 -6.32
CA ASN A 12 -3.09 1.16 -5.03
C ASN A 12 -4.49 1.78 -4.90
N GLY A 13 -4.96 2.49 -5.92
CA GLY A 13 -6.29 3.10 -5.91
C GLY A 13 -7.41 2.07 -5.71
N VAL A 14 -7.34 0.94 -6.42
CA VAL A 14 -8.29 -0.18 -6.27
C VAL A 14 -8.19 -0.78 -4.86
N TYR A 15 -6.98 -1.00 -4.35
CA TYR A 15 -6.80 -1.53 -3.01
C TYR A 15 -7.43 -0.65 -1.92
N TYR A 16 -7.13 0.66 -1.92
CA TYR A 16 -7.66 1.57 -0.90
C TYR A 16 -9.16 1.81 -1.03
N THR A 17 -9.71 1.85 -2.24
CA THR A 17 -11.17 1.97 -2.44
C THR A 17 -11.91 0.75 -1.86
N ILE A 18 -11.42 -0.46 -2.15
CA ILE A 18 -11.97 -1.70 -1.58
C ILE A 18 -11.78 -1.72 -0.06
N GLY A 19 -10.59 -1.38 0.44
CA GLY A 19 -10.30 -1.34 1.88
C GLY A 19 -11.23 -0.39 2.64
N THR A 20 -11.48 0.80 2.07
CA THR A 20 -12.38 1.78 2.67
C THR A 20 -13.82 1.27 2.72
N ALA A 21 -14.30 0.65 1.64
CA ALA A 21 -15.60 -0.02 1.61
C ALA A 21 -15.70 -1.10 2.70
N LEU A 22 -14.70 -1.98 2.81
CA LEU A 22 -14.67 -3.03 3.83
C LEU A 22 -14.70 -2.48 5.25
N VAL A 23 -14.03 -1.36 5.51
CA VAL A 23 -14.05 -0.70 6.82
C VAL A 23 -15.42 -0.05 7.10
N ILE A 24 -16.04 0.58 6.11
CA ILE A 24 -17.39 1.15 6.23
C ILE A 24 -18.42 0.07 6.61
N TRP A 25 -18.30 -1.11 6.00
CA TRP A 25 -19.15 -2.27 6.25
C TRP A 25 -18.48 -3.33 7.13
N ALA A 26 -17.57 -2.92 8.02
CA ALA A 26 -16.78 -3.84 8.84
C ALA A 26 -17.63 -4.70 9.77
N CYS A 27 -18.80 -4.22 10.21
CA CYS A 27 -19.74 -4.97 11.03
C CYS A 27 -21.13 -4.95 10.42
N ASN A 28 -21.84 -6.09 10.56
CA ASN A 28 -23.26 -6.19 10.32
C ASN A 28 -23.96 -6.70 11.59
N PRO A 29 -24.86 -5.92 12.22
CA PRO A 29 -25.20 -4.52 11.90
C PRO A 29 -24.05 -3.55 12.20
N ARG A 30 -23.98 -2.43 11.47
CA ARG A 30 -22.94 -1.38 11.64
C ARG A 30 -22.89 -0.84 13.07
N GLU A 31 -24.04 -0.84 13.74
CA GLU A 31 -24.20 -0.39 15.12
C GLU A 31 -23.36 -1.16 16.13
N LYS A 32 -22.97 -2.38 15.78
CA LYS A 32 -22.09 -3.21 16.61
C LYS A 32 -20.67 -2.63 16.76
N ILE A 33 -20.26 -1.70 15.88
CA ILE A 33 -18.99 -0.99 15.98
C ILE A 33 -18.93 -0.17 17.28
N TRP A 34 -20.03 0.48 17.68
CA TRP A 34 -20.08 1.33 18.88
C TRP A 34 -20.84 0.68 20.05
N ASN A 35 -21.71 -0.29 19.79
CA ASN A 35 -22.44 -1.02 20.82
C ASN A 35 -22.13 -2.53 20.76
N PRO A 36 -21.12 -3.01 21.51
CA PRO A 36 -20.69 -4.41 21.45
C PRO A 36 -21.73 -5.41 22.01
N PHE A 37 -22.76 -4.92 22.72
CA PHE A 37 -23.79 -5.76 23.33
C PHE A 37 -24.90 -6.18 22.37
N ILE A 38 -24.87 -5.74 21.09
CA ILE A 38 -25.87 -6.14 20.09
C ILE A 38 -25.70 -7.63 19.73
N PRO A 39 -26.72 -8.47 20.02
CA PRO A 39 -26.65 -9.91 19.77
C PRO A 39 -26.70 -10.22 18.27
N GLY A 40 -26.02 -11.29 17.85
CA GLY A 40 -26.10 -11.84 16.49
C GLY A 40 -25.24 -11.15 15.41
N GLY A 41 -24.66 -9.98 15.69
CA GLY A 41 -23.81 -9.30 14.71
C GLY A 41 -22.44 -9.96 14.50
N ARG A 42 -21.93 -9.93 13.26
CA ARG A 42 -20.55 -10.34 12.92
C ARG A 42 -19.75 -9.11 12.51
N CYS A 43 -18.50 -9.06 12.94
CA CYS A 43 -17.54 -8.03 12.57
C CYS A 43 -16.32 -8.67 11.88
N LEU A 44 -15.69 -7.95 10.97
CA LEU A 44 -14.38 -8.29 10.43
C LEU A 44 -13.33 -8.28 11.55
N ASP A 45 -12.37 -9.19 11.45
CA ASP A 45 -11.24 -9.25 12.36
C ASP A 45 -10.28 -8.08 12.08
N SER A 46 -10.26 -7.11 12.99
CA SER A 46 -9.40 -5.94 12.93
C SER A 46 -7.91 -6.32 12.80
N THR A 47 -7.49 -7.43 13.39
CA THR A 47 -6.10 -7.92 13.31
C THR A 47 -5.76 -8.37 11.90
N ALA A 48 -6.67 -9.11 11.26
CA ALA A 48 -6.52 -9.56 9.89
C ALA A 48 -6.51 -8.37 8.90
N VAL A 49 -7.40 -7.39 9.11
CA VAL A 49 -7.44 -6.15 8.32
C VAL A 49 -6.15 -5.36 8.47
N PHE A 50 -5.67 -5.16 9.69
CA PHE A 50 -4.44 -4.42 9.94
C PHE A 50 -3.21 -5.14 9.33
N ARG A 51 -3.13 -6.46 9.48
CA ARG A 51 -2.02 -7.25 8.93
C ARG A 51 -1.98 -7.17 7.40
N THR A 52 -3.12 -7.31 6.74
CA THR A 52 -3.20 -7.20 5.28
C THR A 52 -2.86 -5.79 4.78
N ALA A 53 -3.31 -4.75 5.49
CA ALA A 53 -2.97 -3.36 5.21
C ALA A 53 -1.47 -3.07 5.37
N ALA A 54 -0.86 -3.57 6.43
CA ALA A 54 0.58 -3.40 6.66
C ALA A 54 1.40 -4.09 5.55
N SER A 55 1.06 -5.33 5.21
CA SER A 55 1.76 -6.07 4.14
C SER A 55 1.62 -5.39 2.78
N PHE A 56 0.43 -4.89 2.43
CA PHE A 56 0.22 -4.23 1.15
C PHE A 56 0.95 -2.88 1.07
N ASN A 57 0.93 -2.08 2.13
CA ASN A 57 1.69 -0.82 2.19
C ASN A 57 3.19 -1.05 1.95
N ILE A 58 3.81 -1.96 2.71
CA ILE A 58 5.23 -2.28 2.55
C ILE A 58 5.54 -2.73 1.12
N PHE A 59 4.69 -3.60 0.55
CA PHE A 59 4.84 -4.05 -0.82
C PHE A 59 4.74 -2.89 -1.83
N SER A 60 3.79 -1.98 -1.64
CA SER A 60 3.61 -0.82 -2.50
C SER A 60 4.80 0.14 -2.45
N ASP A 61 5.36 0.39 -1.26
CA ASP A 61 6.53 1.24 -1.06
C ASP A 61 7.74 0.66 -1.79
N VAL A 62 8.04 -0.63 -1.55
CA VAL A 62 9.14 -1.33 -2.23
C VAL A 62 8.98 -1.31 -3.75
N SER A 63 7.76 -1.51 -4.25
CA SER A 63 7.48 -1.50 -5.69
C SER A 63 7.75 -0.13 -6.32
N ILE A 64 7.37 0.96 -5.64
CA ILE A 64 7.63 2.34 -6.09
C ILE A 64 9.13 2.62 -6.11
N LEU A 65 9.88 2.11 -5.13
CA LEU A 65 11.34 2.28 -5.08
C LEU A 65 12.05 1.51 -6.22
N ILE A 66 11.61 0.30 -6.53
CA ILE A 66 12.25 -0.55 -7.56
C ILE A 66 12.03 0.01 -8.98
N LEU A 67 10.88 0.62 -9.24
CA LEU A 67 10.49 1.06 -10.58
C LEU A 67 11.47 2.06 -11.25
N PRO A 68 11.91 3.15 -10.60
CA PRO A 68 12.95 4.02 -11.16
C PRO A 68 14.33 3.36 -11.10
N SER A 69 14.59 2.54 -10.08
CA SER A 69 15.87 1.84 -9.89
C SER A 69 16.23 0.97 -11.09
N LEU A 70 15.29 0.14 -11.56
CA LEU A 70 15.52 -0.70 -12.75
C LEU A 70 15.80 0.12 -14.01
N SER A 71 15.16 1.28 -14.16
CA SER A 71 15.41 2.15 -15.30
C SER A 71 16.75 2.87 -15.25
N ILE A 72 17.19 3.30 -14.07
CA ILE A 72 18.53 3.88 -13.86
C ILE A 72 19.61 2.84 -14.16
N TRP A 73 19.33 1.55 -13.89
CA TRP A 73 20.26 0.48 -14.22
C TRP A 73 20.45 0.27 -15.72
N GLN A 74 19.40 0.47 -16.52
CA GLN A 74 19.46 0.38 -17.99
C GLN A 74 20.11 1.61 -18.65
N LEU A 75 20.17 2.74 -17.95
CA LEU A 75 20.81 3.95 -18.45
C LEU A 75 22.31 3.94 -18.08
N HIS A 76 23.18 4.31 -19.03
CA HIS A 76 24.66 4.35 -18.89
C HIS A 76 25.13 5.49 -17.96
N VAL A 77 24.57 5.57 -16.75
CA VAL A 77 24.88 6.60 -15.76
C VAL A 77 26.07 6.12 -14.90
N PRO A 78 27.09 6.97 -14.65
CA PRO A 78 28.21 6.62 -13.78
C PRO A 78 27.74 6.24 -12.36
N PHE A 79 28.42 5.26 -11.75
CA PHE A 79 28.02 4.62 -10.48
C PHE A 79 27.76 5.63 -9.34
N LYS A 80 28.54 6.72 -9.26
CA LYS A 80 28.32 7.81 -8.29
C LYS A 80 26.90 8.40 -8.34
N LYS A 81 26.37 8.63 -9.55
CA LYS A 81 25.03 9.19 -9.75
C LYS A 81 23.93 8.18 -9.43
N LYS A 82 24.18 6.88 -9.65
CA LYS A 82 23.25 5.81 -9.24
C LYS A 82 23.09 5.77 -7.72
N VAL A 83 24.19 5.91 -6.98
CA VAL A 83 24.18 5.93 -5.51
C VAL A 83 23.48 7.18 -4.97
N GLU A 84 23.72 8.37 -5.54
CA GLU A 84 23.02 9.60 -5.16
C GLU A 84 21.50 9.48 -5.33
N ILE A 85 21.04 8.90 -6.44
CA ILE A 85 19.59 8.73 -6.68
C ILE A 85 19.00 7.69 -5.71
N PHE A 86 19.71 6.59 -5.44
CA PHE A 86 19.28 5.60 -4.45
C PHE A 86 19.19 6.21 -3.04
N LEU A 87 20.13 7.07 -2.66
CA LEU A 87 20.13 7.79 -1.39
C LEU A 87 18.96 8.78 -1.28
N LEU A 88 18.70 9.56 -2.33
CA LEU A 88 17.55 10.48 -2.37
C LEU A 88 16.22 9.73 -2.28
N LEU A 89 16.14 8.57 -2.93
CA LEU A 89 14.96 7.73 -2.91
C LEU A 89 14.78 7.05 -1.54
N ALA A 90 15.86 6.61 -0.90
CA ALA A 90 15.86 6.06 0.45
C ALA A 90 15.60 7.10 1.55
N LEU A 91 15.97 8.37 1.33
CA LEU A 91 15.64 9.48 2.21
C LEU A 91 14.12 9.70 2.33
N GLY A 92 13.34 9.35 1.32
CA GLY A 92 11.88 9.37 1.41
C GLY A 92 11.29 8.27 2.31
N LEU A 93 12.10 7.29 2.74
CA LEU A 93 11.70 6.17 3.60
C LEU A 93 11.99 6.44 5.10
N LEU A 94 12.73 7.51 5.42
CA LEU A 94 13.26 7.85 6.75
C LEU A 94 12.44 8.99 7.36
#